data_AF-A0A2X2KSR9-F1
#
_entry.id   AF-A0A2X2KSR9-F1
#
_cell.length_a   1.000
_cell.length_b   1.000
_cell.length_c   1.000
_cell.angle_alpha   90.00
_cell.angle_beta   90.00
_cell.angle_gamma   90.00
#
_symmetry.space_group_name_H-M   'P 1'
#
loop_
_entity.id
_entity.type
_entity.pdbx_description
1 polymer ?
#
loop_
_entity_poly.entity_id
_entity_poly.type
_entity_poly.pdbx_seq_one_letter_code
_entity_poly.pdbx_strand_id
1 'polypeptide(L)'
;MKYINYAVCAGLLSLMGCASLKNSDETSYAGYVNPFIGTDFTGNTYPGAQSPFGMVQLSPDNGLPGWDRISGYFYPDSTIAGFSHTHLSGTGAGDLYDISYMPVTLPYHEAPAPLGIHSKFSHKDEKAHAGYYQVKLTDYDINVELTATARCGIQRYTFPKAESAVFLDLKKAMNWDATTDSHIEVVDSVTIRGYRFSEGWARGQRVYFETRFSKPFMAVHIDSSAILSSADTTAKSAKRIGTAFKARFDFKTAAGEQVTLSTALSGVSMEGASKNLKAEVPNDDFDYYLKEAEQNWNHELGRVAIETKDKEEQVNSIQHYTIQCWHRQFSVMLMVLTWGRTGRYIRLKVGPIIARSHFGTPIELRIHYLPI
;
A
#
# COMPACT_ATOMS: atom_id res chain seq x y z
N MET A 1 9.44 -0.05 -88.12
CA MET A 1 10.37 0.91 -87.47
C MET A 1 10.46 0.57 -86.00
N LYS A 2 11.68 0.29 -85.52
CA LYS A 2 12.16 0.24 -84.11
C LYS A 2 11.49 -0.82 -83.19
N TYR A 3 12.13 -1.60 -82.33
CA TYR A 3 13.50 -2.08 -82.03
C TYR A 3 13.35 -2.88 -80.70
N ILE A 4 14.07 -4.01 -80.51
CA ILE A 4 14.71 -4.46 -79.23
C ILE A 4 13.77 -4.92 -78.07
N ASN A 5 14.03 -5.90 -77.19
CA ASN A 5 14.83 -7.13 -77.07
C ASN A 5 14.53 -7.67 -75.63
N TYR A 6 14.52 -9.00 -75.46
CA TYR A 6 14.77 -9.84 -74.26
C TYR A 6 14.46 -9.34 -72.82
N ALA A 7 13.75 -10.17 -72.03
CA ALA A 7 14.34 -10.84 -70.85
C ALA A 7 13.30 -11.70 -70.09
N VAL A 8 13.70 -12.94 -69.82
CA VAL A 8 13.10 -13.89 -68.86
C VAL A 8 13.41 -13.40 -67.44
N CYS A 9 12.42 -13.41 -66.54
CA CYS A 9 12.66 -13.49 -65.09
C CYS A 9 11.49 -14.19 -64.40
N ALA A 10 11.75 -15.41 -63.93
CA ALA A 10 10.94 -16.11 -62.95
C ALA A 10 10.96 -15.35 -61.62
N GLY A 11 9.80 -15.16 -61.00
CA GLY A 11 9.66 -14.47 -59.72
C GLY A 11 8.69 -15.23 -58.82
N LEU A 12 9.25 -15.82 -57.76
CA LEU A 12 8.61 -16.69 -56.78
C LEU A 12 7.33 -16.11 -56.16
N LEU A 13 6.32 -16.99 -55.98
CA LEU A 13 5.24 -16.78 -55.02
C LEU A 13 5.83 -16.60 -53.62
N SER A 14 5.75 -15.39 -53.09
CA SER A 14 5.96 -15.11 -51.68
C SER A 14 4.72 -15.58 -50.89
N LEU A 15 4.80 -16.79 -50.35
CA LEU A 15 3.98 -17.21 -49.21
C LEU A 15 4.28 -16.27 -48.03
N MET A 16 3.44 -15.24 -47.84
CA MET A 16 3.38 -14.51 -46.58
C MET A 16 2.84 -15.48 -45.53
N GLY A 17 3.76 -16.18 -44.86
CA GLY A 17 3.44 -16.90 -43.64
C GLY A 17 2.95 -15.88 -42.62
N CYS A 18 1.68 -15.95 -42.25
CA CYS A 18 1.19 -15.43 -40.99
C CYS A 18 1.98 -16.13 -39.88
N ALA A 19 3.12 -15.57 -39.50
CA ALA A 19 3.68 -15.80 -38.18
C ALA A 19 2.65 -15.23 -37.21
N SER A 20 1.76 -16.10 -36.72
CA SER A 20 1.04 -15.85 -35.49
C SER A 20 2.11 -15.49 -34.46
N LEU A 21 2.20 -14.21 -34.10
CA LEU A 21 2.90 -13.78 -32.91
C LEU A 21 2.28 -14.60 -31.79
N LYS A 22 2.96 -15.67 -31.38
CA LYS A 22 2.70 -16.27 -30.08
C LYS A 22 2.97 -15.11 -29.13
N ASN A 23 1.91 -14.52 -28.57
CA ASN A 23 2.04 -13.92 -27.26
C ASN A 23 2.71 -15.01 -26.43
N SER A 24 3.98 -14.80 -26.09
CA SER A 24 4.54 -15.52 -24.97
C SER A 24 3.58 -15.24 -23.83
N ASP A 25 2.95 -16.27 -23.27
CA ASP A 25 2.35 -16.16 -21.96
C ASP A 25 3.47 -15.65 -21.06
N GLU A 26 3.46 -14.35 -20.79
CA GLU A 26 4.43 -13.70 -19.93
C GLU A 26 4.24 -14.33 -18.57
N THR A 27 5.23 -15.09 -18.11
CA THR A 27 5.15 -15.77 -16.81
C THR A 27 4.80 -14.74 -15.74
N SER A 28 3.61 -14.87 -15.15
CA SER A 28 3.15 -13.95 -14.10
C SER A 28 3.81 -14.30 -12.77
N TYR A 29 5.04 -13.83 -12.58
CA TYR A 29 5.79 -14.00 -11.33
C TYR A 29 5.07 -13.40 -10.13
N ALA A 30 4.40 -12.25 -10.33
CA ALA A 30 3.59 -11.58 -9.33
C ALA A 30 2.50 -12.50 -8.74
N GLY A 31 1.89 -13.35 -9.58
CA GLY A 31 0.87 -14.30 -9.18
C GLY A 31 1.37 -15.52 -8.38
N TYR A 32 2.68 -15.79 -8.37
CA TYR A 32 3.27 -16.85 -7.54
C TYR A 32 3.56 -16.40 -6.11
N VAL A 33 3.61 -15.08 -5.88
CA VAL A 33 3.85 -14.53 -4.55
C VAL A 33 2.61 -14.74 -3.69
N ASN A 34 2.81 -15.26 -2.49
CA ASN A 34 1.81 -15.34 -1.44
C ASN A 34 2.14 -14.34 -0.31
N PRO A 35 1.50 -13.15 -0.28
CA PRO A 35 1.73 -12.15 0.77
C PRO A 35 1.30 -12.56 2.17
N PHE A 36 0.49 -13.62 2.34
CA PHE A 36 0.09 -14.10 3.67
C PHE A 36 1.22 -14.83 4.40
N ILE A 37 2.27 -15.27 3.71
CA ILE A 37 3.41 -15.92 4.35
C ILE A 37 4.13 -14.90 5.26
N GLY A 38 4.21 -15.23 6.55
CA GLY A 38 4.77 -14.36 7.59
C GLY A 38 3.76 -13.45 8.29
N THR A 39 2.48 -13.52 7.92
CA THR A 39 1.41 -12.77 8.60
C THR A 39 0.84 -13.47 9.83
N ASP A 40 1.23 -14.73 10.05
CA ASP A 40 0.98 -15.50 11.28
C ASP A 40 2.29 -15.64 12.09
N PHE A 41 2.15 -15.85 13.40
CA PHE A 41 3.22 -16.06 14.35
C PHE A 41 4.29 -14.93 14.32
N THR A 42 5.58 -15.26 14.39
CA THR A 42 6.68 -14.30 14.57
C THR A 42 7.12 -13.58 13.29
N GLY A 43 6.37 -13.70 12.20
CA GLY A 43 6.77 -13.11 10.91
C GLY A 43 6.57 -11.60 10.85
N ASN A 44 5.45 -11.09 11.38
CA ASN A 44 5.08 -9.67 11.38
C ASN A 44 5.18 -9.00 10.00
N THR A 45 4.76 -9.69 8.93
CA THR A 45 4.60 -9.10 7.58
C THR A 45 3.17 -8.62 7.38
N TYR A 46 2.89 -7.93 6.26
CA TYR A 46 1.54 -7.50 5.89
C TYR A 46 1.14 -8.07 4.52
N PRO A 47 -0.15 -8.35 4.28
CA PRO A 47 -0.63 -8.88 3.00
C PRO A 47 -0.96 -7.78 1.97
N GLY A 48 -0.90 -6.51 2.37
CA GLY A 48 -1.31 -5.37 1.57
C GLY A 48 -0.53 -5.14 0.27
N ALA A 49 -1.09 -4.26 -0.55
CA ALA A 49 -0.53 -3.92 -1.85
C ALA A 49 0.60 -2.90 -1.74
N GLN A 50 1.64 -3.11 -2.55
CA GLN A 50 2.81 -2.26 -2.61
C GLN A 50 3.50 -2.45 -3.97
N SER A 51 4.02 -1.37 -4.57
CA SER A 51 5.00 -1.44 -5.68
C SER A 51 6.42 -1.78 -5.18
N PRO A 52 7.30 -2.44 -5.96
CA PRO A 52 8.68 -2.69 -5.53
C PRO A 52 9.36 -1.42 -5.00
N PHE A 53 9.87 -1.48 -3.75
CA PHE A 53 10.54 -0.34 -3.09
C PHE A 53 9.68 0.92 -2.87
N GLY A 54 8.34 0.82 -2.98
CA GLY A 54 7.40 1.91 -2.83
C GLY A 54 7.33 2.52 -1.41
N MET A 55 7.01 3.82 -1.36
CA MET A 55 6.71 4.59 -0.15
C MET A 55 5.42 4.12 0.52
N VAL A 56 4.43 3.70 -0.26
CA VAL A 56 3.12 3.28 0.23
C VAL A 56 3.10 1.77 0.42
N GLN A 57 2.68 1.33 1.60
CA GLN A 57 2.36 -0.06 1.93
C GLN A 57 0.87 -0.09 2.28
N LEU A 58 0.00 -0.18 1.29
CA LEU A 58 -1.45 -0.06 1.49
C LEU A 58 -2.02 -1.40 1.95
N SER A 59 -2.30 -1.52 3.25
CA SER A 59 -2.66 -2.81 3.87
C SER A 59 -3.85 -2.69 4.83
N PRO A 60 -4.62 -3.77 5.04
CA PRO A 60 -5.56 -3.86 6.14
C PRO A 60 -4.88 -3.75 7.51
N ASP A 61 -5.58 -3.13 8.45
CA ASP A 61 -5.27 -3.14 9.87
C ASP A 61 -6.36 -3.91 10.63
N ASN A 62 -6.02 -4.86 11.50
CA ASN A 62 -7.02 -5.55 12.34
C ASN A 62 -7.59 -4.67 13.46
N GLY A 63 -6.88 -3.58 13.81
CA GLY A 63 -7.33 -2.54 14.75
C GLY A 63 -6.97 -2.74 16.21
N LEU A 64 -6.56 -3.95 16.60
CA LEU A 64 -6.11 -4.25 17.97
C LEU A 64 -4.58 -4.15 18.09
N PRO A 65 -4.03 -3.53 19.14
CA PRO A 65 -2.60 -3.54 19.38
C PRO A 65 -2.14 -4.92 19.84
N GLY A 66 -0.85 -5.21 19.68
CA GLY A 66 -0.25 -6.45 20.12
C GLY A 66 1.04 -6.74 19.37
N TRP A 67 1.91 -7.54 19.99
CA TRP A 67 3.19 -7.92 19.38
C TRP A 67 3.00 -8.77 18.11
N ASP A 68 1.89 -9.48 17.99
CA ASP A 68 1.56 -10.24 16.78
C ASP A 68 0.97 -9.35 15.66
N ARG A 69 0.71 -8.07 15.93
CA ARG A 69 0.05 -7.10 15.03
C ARG A 69 0.96 -5.91 14.73
N ILE A 70 2.26 -6.17 14.66
CA ILE A 70 3.28 -5.12 14.49
C ILE A 70 3.17 -4.49 13.09
N SER A 71 2.87 -5.28 12.08
CA SER A 71 2.59 -4.80 10.71
C SER A 71 1.15 -4.31 10.52
N GLY A 72 0.34 -4.23 11.58
CA GLY A 72 -1.08 -3.89 11.52
C GLY A 72 -2.00 -5.08 11.25
N TYR A 73 -1.46 -6.19 10.73
CA TYR A 73 -2.21 -7.40 10.37
C TYR A 73 -1.67 -8.66 11.06
N PHE A 74 -2.57 -9.54 11.47
CA PHE A 74 -2.31 -10.85 12.07
C PHE A 74 -3.31 -11.86 11.49
N TYR A 75 -2.81 -12.87 10.80
CA TYR A 75 -3.66 -13.80 10.04
C TYR A 75 -4.76 -14.45 10.88
N PRO A 76 -4.54 -14.93 12.12
CA PRO A 76 -5.62 -15.51 12.92
C PRO A 76 -6.75 -14.56 13.35
N ASP A 77 -6.64 -13.25 13.12
CA ASP A 77 -7.73 -12.31 13.42
C ASP A 77 -8.89 -12.44 12.43
N SER A 78 -10.05 -11.91 12.85
CA SER A 78 -11.28 -11.94 12.06
C SER A 78 -11.94 -10.57 11.91
N THR A 79 -11.25 -9.49 12.29
CA THR A 79 -11.71 -8.11 12.18
C THR A 79 -10.76 -7.26 11.36
N ILE A 80 -11.30 -6.31 10.61
CA ILE A 80 -10.56 -5.21 9.96
C ILE A 80 -11.16 -3.89 10.45
N ALA A 81 -10.29 -2.97 10.88
CA ALA A 81 -10.64 -1.65 11.41
C ALA A 81 -10.09 -0.51 10.53
N GLY A 82 -9.77 -0.81 9.28
CA GLY A 82 -9.33 0.16 8.29
C GLY A 82 -8.20 -0.35 7.42
N PHE A 83 -7.81 0.49 6.49
CA PHE A 83 -6.75 0.27 5.53
C PHE A 83 -5.84 1.49 5.55
N SER A 84 -4.65 1.35 6.12
CA SER A 84 -3.67 2.44 6.25
C SER A 84 -2.57 2.34 5.17
N HIS A 85 -1.86 3.43 4.95
CA HIS A 85 -0.99 3.60 3.78
C HIS A 85 0.49 3.31 4.06
N THR A 86 0.86 3.01 5.29
CA THR A 86 2.26 2.89 5.71
C THR A 86 2.43 1.82 6.77
N HIS A 87 3.35 0.88 6.56
CA HIS A 87 3.54 -0.28 7.43
C HIS A 87 5.00 -0.71 7.47
N LEU A 88 5.40 -1.30 8.59
CA LEU A 88 6.69 -1.95 8.77
C LEU A 88 6.55 -3.46 8.56
N SER A 89 7.37 -4.03 7.69
CA SER A 89 7.42 -5.49 7.47
C SER A 89 8.54 -6.13 8.29
N GLY A 90 8.22 -7.18 9.04
CA GLY A 90 9.20 -8.05 9.70
C GLY A 90 9.85 -7.46 10.95
N THR A 91 9.23 -6.45 11.57
CA THR A 91 9.81 -5.79 12.74
C THR A 91 9.31 -6.37 14.06
N GLY A 92 10.06 -6.11 15.14
CA GLY A 92 9.64 -6.42 16.51
C GLY A 92 9.00 -5.24 17.25
N ALA A 93 8.88 -4.07 16.60
CA ALA A 93 8.31 -2.84 17.16
C ALA A 93 7.45 -2.14 16.09
N GLY A 94 6.22 -1.78 16.45
CA GLY A 94 5.24 -1.18 15.54
C GLY A 94 5.35 0.34 15.44
N ASP A 95 5.07 0.87 14.25
CA ASP A 95 5.02 2.30 13.91
C ASP A 95 4.25 2.51 12.58
N LEU A 96 4.06 3.76 12.14
CA LEU A 96 3.43 4.19 10.89
C LEU A 96 1.89 4.21 10.92
N TYR A 97 1.18 3.16 10.46
CA TYR A 97 -0.30 3.07 10.41
C TYR A 97 -1.04 4.32 9.91
N ASP A 98 -0.37 5.14 9.10
CA ASP A 98 -0.81 6.49 8.75
C ASP A 98 -1.92 6.47 7.70
N ILE A 99 -2.81 7.45 7.80
CA ILE A 99 -3.86 7.72 6.81
C ILE A 99 -4.75 6.48 6.60
N SER A 100 -5.56 6.15 7.62
CA SER A 100 -6.40 4.95 7.62
C SER A 100 -7.81 5.25 7.13
N TYR A 101 -8.24 4.56 6.07
CA TYR A 101 -9.61 4.63 5.55
C TYR A 101 -10.43 3.38 5.89
N MET A 102 -11.71 3.54 6.17
CA MET A 102 -12.63 2.43 6.41
C MET A 102 -13.99 2.67 5.72
N PRO A 103 -14.35 1.89 4.68
CA PRO A 103 -15.67 1.98 4.05
C PRO A 103 -16.72 1.17 4.83
N VAL A 104 -17.92 1.72 4.95
CA VAL A 104 -19.06 1.10 5.66
C VAL A 104 -20.38 1.38 4.95
N THR A 105 -21.39 0.54 5.20
CA THR A 105 -22.80 0.88 4.99
C THR A 105 -23.41 1.40 6.31
N LEU A 106 -24.51 2.15 6.22
CA LEU A 106 -25.21 2.69 7.39
C LEU A 106 -26.43 1.83 7.76
N PRO A 107 -26.67 1.56 9.06
CA PRO A 107 -25.84 1.93 10.21
C PRO A 107 -24.53 1.12 10.30
N TYR A 108 -23.46 1.72 10.83
CA TYR A 108 -22.16 1.07 10.98
C TYR A 108 -21.93 0.46 12.37
N HIS A 109 -20.97 -0.46 12.45
CA HIS A 109 -20.55 -1.12 13.69
C HIS A 109 -19.36 -0.38 14.31
N GLU A 110 -19.48 -0.02 15.58
CA GLU A 110 -18.40 0.61 16.36
C GLU A 110 -18.25 -0.09 17.71
N ALA A 111 -17.05 -0.60 17.98
CA ALA A 111 -16.68 -1.17 19.27
C ALA A 111 -15.95 -0.12 20.12
N PRO A 112 -15.88 -0.31 21.45
CA PRO A 112 -15.03 0.50 22.31
C PRO A 112 -13.58 0.56 21.82
N ALA A 113 -12.88 1.64 22.17
CA ALA A 113 -11.45 1.76 21.92
C ALA A 113 -10.68 0.56 22.54
N PRO A 114 -9.63 0.05 21.89
CA PRO A 114 -8.97 0.64 20.73
C PRO A 114 -9.57 0.28 19.37
N LEU A 115 -10.51 -0.66 19.28
CA LEU A 115 -10.98 -1.21 18.00
C LEU A 115 -11.77 -0.20 17.15
N GLY A 116 -12.76 0.46 17.74
CA GLY A 116 -13.56 1.47 17.01
C GLY A 116 -14.41 0.88 15.88
N ILE A 117 -14.51 1.63 14.77
CA ILE A 117 -15.26 1.22 13.58
C ILE A 117 -14.55 0.03 12.92
N HIS A 118 -15.27 -1.06 12.71
CA HIS A 118 -14.70 -2.29 12.17
C HIS A 118 -15.72 -3.08 11.34
N SER A 119 -15.22 -4.10 10.66
CA SER A 119 -16.00 -5.17 10.05
C SER A 119 -15.35 -6.51 10.36
N LYS A 120 -16.15 -7.57 10.42
CA LYS A 120 -15.67 -8.93 10.25
C LYS A 120 -15.22 -9.20 8.81
N PHE A 121 -14.35 -10.18 8.65
CA PHE A 121 -13.95 -10.74 7.35
C PHE A 121 -13.65 -12.24 7.48
N SER A 122 -13.41 -12.90 6.35
CA SER A 122 -12.94 -14.29 6.31
C SER A 122 -11.88 -14.46 5.23
N HIS A 123 -10.83 -15.24 5.51
CA HIS A 123 -9.80 -15.59 4.51
C HIS A 123 -10.34 -16.34 3.29
N LYS A 124 -11.57 -16.87 3.35
CA LYS A 124 -12.24 -17.47 2.18
C LYS A 124 -12.55 -16.43 1.09
N ASP A 125 -12.79 -15.20 1.51
CA ASP A 125 -13.14 -14.06 0.66
C ASP A 125 -12.03 -12.99 0.70
N GLU A 126 -10.78 -13.44 0.91
CA GLU A 126 -9.58 -12.64 0.95
C GLU A 126 -8.54 -13.21 -0.02
N LYS A 127 -7.89 -12.32 -0.78
CA LYS A 127 -6.89 -12.68 -1.79
C LYS A 127 -5.78 -11.66 -1.79
N ALA A 128 -4.56 -12.12 -2.04
CA ALA A 128 -3.40 -11.25 -2.17
C ALA A 128 -2.38 -11.87 -3.13
N HIS A 129 -1.71 -11.01 -3.87
CA HIS A 129 -0.53 -11.33 -4.67
C HIS A 129 0.34 -10.07 -4.80
N ALA A 130 1.50 -10.16 -5.45
CA ALA A 130 2.40 -9.01 -5.49
C ALA A 130 1.76 -7.79 -6.17
N GLY A 131 1.55 -6.71 -5.41
CA GLY A 131 0.93 -5.47 -5.89
C GLY A 131 -0.59 -5.40 -5.72
N TYR A 132 -1.23 -6.41 -5.13
CA TYR A 132 -2.68 -6.49 -4.97
C TYR A 132 -3.11 -7.11 -3.65
N TYR A 133 -4.18 -6.56 -3.08
CA TYR A 133 -4.90 -7.17 -1.97
C TYR A 133 -6.41 -6.96 -2.16
N GLN A 134 -7.20 -7.96 -1.79
CA GLN A 134 -8.66 -7.87 -1.77
C GLN A 134 -9.24 -8.58 -0.55
N VAL A 135 -10.29 -7.98 0.01
CA VAL A 135 -11.08 -8.59 1.08
C VAL A 135 -12.54 -8.19 1.00
N LYS A 136 -13.43 -9.11 1.40
CA LYS A 136 -14.84 -8.81 1.62
C LYS A 136 -15.08 -8.42 3.08
N LEU A 137 -15.57 -7.20 3.31
CA LEU A 137 -16.05 -6.75 4.61
C LEU A 137 -17.47 -7.31 4.82
N THR A 138 -17.59 -8.37 5.61
CA THR A 138 -18.83 -9.16 5.68
C THR A 138 -19.98 -8.42 6.34
N ASP A 139 -19.69 -7.55 7.32
CA ASP A 139 -20.75 -6.80 8.03
C ASP A 139 -21.41 -5.75 7.14
N TYR A 140 -20.70 -5.29 6.09
CA TYR A 140 -21.15 -4.23 5.20
C TYR A 140 -21.48 -4.69 3.77
N ASP A 141 -21.17 -5.94 3.43
CA ASP A 141 -21.23 -6.47 2.08
C ASP A 141 -20.40 -5.65 1.07
N ILE A 142 -19.26 -5.08 1.50
CA ILE A 142 -18.37 -4.25 0.67
C ILE A 142 -17.17 -5.07 0.22
N ASN A 143 -16.91 -5.14 -1.08
CA ASN A 143 -15.64 -5.66 -1.59
C ASN A 143 -14.60 -4.54 -1.61
N VAL A 144 -13.47 -4.76 -0.97
CA VAL A 144 -12.34 -3.82 -0.95
C VAL A 144 -11.19 -4.41 -1.75
N GLU A 145 -10.66 -3.62 -2.67
CA GLU A 145 -9.48 -3.96 -3.48
C GLU A 145 -8.44 -2.84 -3.33
N LEU A 146 -7.17 -3.22 -3.23
CA LEU A 146 -6.04 -2.33 -2.98
C LEU A 146 -4.95 -2.58 -4.03
N THR A 147 -4.39 -1.50 -4.57
CA THR A 147 -3.13 -1.51 -5.33
C THR A 147 -2.32 -0.26 -5.02
N ALA A 148 -1.06 -0.17 -5.47
CA ALA A 148 -0.20 0.96 -5.14
C ALA A 148 0.84 1.24 -6.23
N THR A 149 1.09 2.52 -6.48
CA THR A 149 2.28 3.02 -7.20
C THR A 149 3.43 3.25 -6.22
N ALA A 150 4.49 3.92 -6.66
CA ALA A 150 5.63 4.24 -5.79
C ALA A 150 5.24 5.15 -4.61
N ARG A 151 4.30 6.09 -4.76
CA ARG A 151 3.93 7.08 -3.73
C ARG A 151 2.43 7.22 -3.51
N CYS A 152 1.61 6.45 -4.22
CA CYS A 152 0.17 6.50 -4.12
C CYS A 152 -0.42 5.13 -3.78
N GLY A 153 -1.39 5.11 -2.88
CA GLY A 153 -2.29 3.98 -2.68
C GLY A 153 -3.59 4.20 -3.44
N ILE A 154 -4.11 3.15 -4.06
CA ILE A 154 -5.39 3.18 -4.76
C ILE A 154 -6.28 2.11 -4.14
N GLN A 155 -7.42 2.55 -3.63
CA GLN A 155 -8.44 1.70 -3.02
C GLN A 155 -9.67 1.71 -3.92
N ARG A 156 -10.24 0.54 -4.23
CA ARG A 156 -11.54 0.41 -4.91
C ARG A 156 -12.52 -0.30 -4.00
N TYR A 157 -13.65 0.34 -3.75
CA TYR A 157 -14.72 -0.20 -2.93
C TYR A 157 -15.93 -0.49 -3.80
N THR A 158 -16.37 -1.75 -3.86
CA THR A 158 -17.62 -2.13 -4.51
C THR A 158 -18.71 -2.24 -3.45
N PHE A 159 -19.66 -1.30 -3.47
CA PHE A 159 -20.73 -1.20 -2.49
C PHE A 159 -22.00 -1.95 -2.92
N PRO A 160 -22.82 -2.41 -1.96
CA PRO A 160 -24.21 -2.75 -2.22
C PRO A 160 -25.05 -1.47 -2.39
N LYS A 161 -26.35 -1.64 -2.68
CA LYS A 161 -27.29 -0.52 -2.66
C LYS A 161 -27.55 -0.11 -1.21
N ALA A 162 -27.00 1.02 -0.77
CA ALA A 162 -27.11 1.51 0.60
C ALA A 162 -26.87 3.02 0.72
N GLU A 163 -27.22 3.57 1.88
CA GLU A 163 -26.54 4.77 2.37
C GLU A 163 -25.19 4.29 2.94
N SER A 164 -24.11 4.93 2.51
CA SER A 164 -22.75 4.44 2.70
C SER A 164 -21.85 5.56 3.18
N ALA A 165 -20.76 5.23 3.86
CA ALA A 165 -19.78 6.21 4.29
C ALA A 165 -18.35 5.67 4.14
N VAL A 166 -17.40 6.57 3.97
CA VAL A 166 -15.98 6.27 4.12
C VAL A 166 -15.44 7.11 5.26
N PHE A 167 -14.80 6.47 6.23
CA PHE A 167 -14.15 7.14 7.35
C PHE A 167 -12.67 7.32 7.07
N LEU A 168 -12.12 8.48 7.43
CA LEU A 168 -10.69 8.74 7.56
C LEU A 168 -10.37 8.92 9.04
N ASP A 169 -9.50 8.07 9.59
CA ASP A 169 -9.04 8.17 10.97
C ASP A 169 -7.58 8.63 11.03
N LEU A 170 -7.35 9.94 11.26
CA LEU A 170 -6.01 10.48 11.50
C LEU A 170 -5.61 10.47 12.97
N LYS A 171 -6.46 9.95 13.86
CA LYS A 171 -6.15 9.68 15.27
C LYS A 171 -5.63 8.25 15.48
N LYS A 172 -5.85 7.37 14.49
CA LYS A 172 -5.43 5.97 14.56
C LYS A 172 -3.98 5.89 15.01
N ALA A 173 -3.77 5.10 16.04
CA ALA A 173 -2.47 4.84 16.62
C ALA A 173 -2.50 3.46 17.27
N MET A 174 -1.47 2.67 17.02
CA MET A 174 -1.37 1.29 17.49
C MET A 174 0.05 1.04 18.01
N ASN A 175 0.17 0.11 18.95
CA ASN A 175 1.45 -0.28 19.54
C ASN A 175 2.21 0.92 20.13
N TRP A 176 3.39 1.27 19.60
CA TRP A 176 4.20 2.39 20.09
C TRP A 176 3.95 3.71 19.37
N ASP A 177 3.14 3.72 18.30
CA ASP A 177 2.79 4.96 17.60
C ASP A 177 1.78 5.78 18.42
N ALA A 178 1.93 7.11 18.35
CA ALA A 178 1.05 8.08 18.97
C ALA A 178 0.93 9.31 18.08
N THR A 179 -0.30 9.66 17.68
CA THR A 179 -0.57 10.92 16.99
C THR A 179 -0.26 12.11 17.90
N THR A 180 0.43 13.10 17.36
CA THR A 180 0.79 14.35 18.08
C THR A 180 0.07 15.57 17.53
N ASP A 181 -0.25 15.59 16.24
CA ASP A 181 -1.13 16.57 15.60
C ASP A 181 -1.60 16.01 14.25
N SER A 182 -2.79 16.39 13.81
CA SER A 182 -3.27 16.12 12.46
C SER A 182 -4.15 17.25 11.94
N HIS A 183 -4.42 17.24 10.65
CA HIS A 183 -5.24 18.24 9.99
C HIS A 183 -5.92 17.65 8.76
N ILE A 184 -7.13 18.13 8.48
CA ILE A 184 -7.90 17.80 7.28
C ILE A 184 -8.39 19.11 6.66
N GLU A 185 -8.11 19.28 5.37
CA GLU A 185 -8.62 20.34 4.51
C GLU A 185 -9.47 19.71 3.41
N VAL A 186 -10.72 20.18 3.27
CA VAL A 186 -11.58 19.83 2.13
C VAL A 186 -11.29 20.83 1.00
N VAL A 187 -10.72 20.33 -0.10
CA VAL A 187 -10.28 21.16 -1.24
C VAL A 187 -11.45 21.44 -2.19
N ASP A 188 -12.21 20.40 -2.52
CA ASP A 188 -13.40 20.45 -3.35
C ASP A 188 -14.31 19.24 -3.05
N SER A 189 -15.35 19.00 -3.84
CA SER A 189 -16.34 17.93 -3.61
C SER A 189 -15.80 16.50 -3.74
N VAL A 190 -14.58 16.31 -4.25
CA VAL A 190 -13.94 15.01 -4.47
C VAL A 190 -12.53 14.93 -3.88
N THR A 191 -11.99 16.03 -3.36
CA THR A 191 -10.57 16.11 -2.96
C THR A 191 -10.44 16.62 -1.55
N ILE A 192 -9.64 15.91 -0.76
CA ILE A 192 -9.16 16.35 0.55
C ILE A 192 -7.65 16.28 0.61
N ARG A 193 -7.04 17.04 1.50
CA ARG A 193 -5.62 16.94 1.82
C ARG A 193 -5.38 17.20 3.30
N GLY A 194 -4.19 16.91 3.79
CA GLY A 194 -3.88 17.15 5.18
C GLY A 194 -2.55 16.55 5.61
N TYR A 195 -2.43 16.38 6.92
CA TYR A 195 -1.26 15.75 7.52
C TYR A 195 -1.61 14.96 8.77
N ARG A 196 -0.75 14.01 9.09
CA ARG A 196 -0.65 13.33 10.38
C ARG A 196 0.80 13.40 10.85
N PHE A 197 0.99 13.92 12.05
CA PHE A 197 2.27 13.93 12.74
C PHE A 197 2.19 12.99 13.94
N SER A 198 3.26 12.22 14.13
CA SER A 198 3.31 11.21 15.18
C SER A 198 4.69 11.08 15.80
N GLU A 199 4.68 10.43 16.95
CA GLU A 199 5.87 9.94 17.62
C GLU A 199 5.66 8.46 17.96
N GLY A 200 6.75 7.71 17.96
CA GLY A 200 6.74 6.32 18.38
C GLY A 200 8.16 5.79 18.44
N TRP A 201 8.43 4.73 17.70
CA TRP A 201 9.79 4.24 17.52
C TRP A 201 10.63 5.28 16.77
N ALA A 202 10.09 5.88 15.71
CA ALA A 202 10.64 7.09 15.11
C ALA A 202 10.06 8.36 15.77
N ARG A 203 10.94 9.35 16.02
CA ARG A 203 10.57 10.61 16.66
C ARG A 203 10.27 11.68 15.60
N GLY A 204 9.18 12.44 15.79
CA GLY A 204 8.84 13.59 14.96
C GLY A 204 8.48 13.23 13.52
N GLN A 205 7.73 12.15 13.34
CA GLN A 205 7.29 11.68 12.03
C GLN A 205 6.30 12.66 11.41
N ARG A 206 6.39 12.85 10.09
CA ARG A 206 5.54 13.76 9.35
C ARG A 206 5.07 13.11 8.06
N VAL A 207 3.78 12.88 7.97
CA VAL A 207 3.14 12.36 6.76
C VAL A 207 2.10 13.37 6.30
N TYR A 208 2.24 13.81 5.05
CA TYR A 208 1.27 14.65 4.36
C TYR A 208 0.58 13.81 3.30
N PHE A 209 -0.70 14.09 3.06
CA PHE A 209 -1.49 13.34 2.08
C PHE A 209 -2.39 14.25 1.26
N GLU A 210 -2.76 13.77 0.07
CA GLU A 210 -3.89 14.25 -0.72
C GLU A 210 -4.65 13.03 -1.23
N THR A 211 -5.97 13.02 -1.06
CA THR A 211 -6.85 11.95 -1.49
C THR A 211 -7.91 12.51 -2.43
N ARG A 212 -8.06 11.87 -3.59
CA ARG A 212 -9.14 12.12 -4.54
C ARG A 212 -10.09 10.93 -4.58
N PHE A 213 -11.38 11.20 -4.47
CA PHE A 213 -12.47 10.24 -4.61
C PHE A 213 -13.00 10.27 -6.05
N SER A 214 -13.31 9.12 -6.64
CA SER A 214 -13.89 9.06 -8.00
C SER A 214 -15.32 9.59 -8.09
N LYS A 215 -15.96 9.84 -6.94
CA LYS A 215 -17.34 10.30 -6.80
C LYS A 215 -17.42 11.42 -5.77
N PRO A 216 -18.20 12.50 -6.01
CA PRO A 216 -18.37 13.54 -5.03
C PRO A 216 -19.09 13.02 -3.78
N PHE A 217 -18.59 13.43 -2.61
CA PHE A 217 -19.28 13.17 -1.34
C PHE A 217 -20.54 14.04 -1.25
N MET A 218 -21.59 13.50 -0.63
CA MET A 218 -22.84 14.23 -0.37
C MET A 218 -22.74 15.13 0.85
N ALA A 219 -21.99 14.69 1.86
CA ALA A 219 -21.69 15.45 3.07
C ALA A 219 -20.33 15.03 3.63
N VAL A 220 -19.71 15.93 4.39
CA VAL A 220 -18.49 15.66 5.16
C VAL A 220 -18.71 16.08 6.59
N HIS A 221 -18.42 15.18 7.52
CA HIS A 221 -18.43 15.44 8.95
C HIS A 221 -17.01 15.32 9.47
N ILE A 222 -16.50 16.37 10.12
CA ILE A 222 -15.12 16.40 10.62
C ILE A 222 -15.18 16.58 12.14
N ASP A 223 -14.72 15.56 12.84
CA ASP A 223 -14.60 15.57 14.29
C ASP A 223 -13.15 15.83 14.70
N SER A 224 -12.98 16.51 15.83
CA SER A 224 -11.66 16.76 16.40
C SER A 224 -11.61 16.46 17.89
N SER A 225 -10.45 16.02 18.37
CA SER A 225 -10.19 15.82 19.80
C SER A 225 -8.83 16.39 20.18
N ALA A 226 -8.75 16.98 21.38
CA ALA A 226 -7.48 17.49 21.90
C ALA A 226 -6.54 16.32 22.23
N ILE A 227 -5.28 16.45 21.82
CA ILE A 227 -4.20 15.54 22.21
C ILE A 227 -3.50 16.16 23.41
N LEU A 228 -3.42 15.41 24.51
CA LEU A 228 -2.82 15.87 25.76
C LEU A 228 -1.45 15.22 25.95
N SER A 229 -0.49 15.96 26.49
CA SER A 229 0.81 15.43 26.88
C SER A 229 0.64 14.36 27.96
N SER A 230 1.33 13.23 27.80
CA SER A 230 1.49 12.22 28.86
C SER A 230 2.46 12.74 29.94
N ALA A 231 2.07 13.75 30.70
CA ALA A 231 2.77 14.11 31.93
C ALA A 231 2.19 13.25 33.06
N ASP A 232 3.07 12.58 33.82
CA ASP A 232 2.84 11.77 35.03
C ASP A 232 1.42 11.79 35.60
N THR A 233 0.86 10.58 35.76
CA THR A 233 -0.39 10.05 36.36
C THR A 233 -1.14 10.83 37.45
N THR A 234 -1.09 12.15 37.45
CA THR A 234 -1.90 13.07 38.25
C THR A 234 -2.49 14.09 37.30
N ALA A 235 -3.76 13.90 36.93
CA ALA A 235 -4.47 14.56 35.84
C ALA A 235 -4.61 16.11 35.92
N LYS A 236 -3.84 16.81 36.76
CA LYS A 236 -3.94 18.25 37.01
C LYS A 236 -3.02 19.12 36.13
N SER A 237 -2.14 18.54 35.31
CA SER A 237 -1.14 19.31 34.52
C SER A 237 -1.01 18.92 33.05
N ALA A 238 -1.92 18.08 32.51
CA ALA A 238 -1.84 17.65 31.11
C ALA A 238 -2.03 18.85 30.16
N LYS A 239 -0.99 19.18 29.38
CA LYS A 239 -0.99 20.28 28.41
C LYS A 239 -1.47 19.77 27.05
N ARG A 240 -2.31 20.52 26.36
CA ARG A 240 -2.65 20.23 24.96
C ARG A 240 -1.39 20.37 24.09
N ILE A 241 -1.05 19.31 23.38
CA ILE A 241 0.11 19.26 22.46
C ILE A 241 -0.31 19.33 20.98
N GLY A 242 -1.56 19.00 20.67
CA GLY A 242 -2.09 19.10 19.31
C GLY A 242 -3.56 18.71 19.23
N THR A 243 -4.00 18.37 18.03
CA THR A 243 -5.38 18.02 17.70
C THR A 243 -5.41 16.79 16.82
N ALA A 244 -6.25 15.82 17.13
CA ALA A 244 -6.48 14.66 16.27
C ALA A 244 -7.82 14.80 15.55
N PHE A 245 -7.83 14.61 14.23
CA PHE A 245 -9.03 14.66 13.40
C PHE A 245 -9.49 13.29 12.93
N LYS A 246 -10.81 13.14 12.78
CA LYS A 246 -11.45 12.07 12.01
C LYS A 246 -12.45 12.70 11.05
N ALA A 247 -12.65 12.12 9.88
CA ALA A 247 -13.66 12.57 8.94
C ALA A 247 -14.55 11.42 8.47
N ARG A 248 -15.81 11.72 8.18
CA ARG A 248 -16.78 10.83 7.55
C ARG A 248 -17.29 11.47 6.27
N PHE A 249 -17.17 10.76 5.16
CA PHE A 249 -17.64 11.16 3.84
C PHE A 249 -18.88 10.34 3.48
N ASP A 250 -20.03 10.98 3.35
CA ASP A 250 -21.32 10.31 3.12
C ASP A 250 -21.59 10.15 1.62
N PHE A 251 -22.11 8.98 1.25
CA PHE A 251 -22.48 8.62 -0.12
C PHE A 251 -23.81 7.87 -0.14
N LYS A 252 -24.47 7.90 -1.29
CA LYS A 252 -25.54 6.96 -1.63
C LYS A 252 -25.08 6.08 -2.78
N THR A 253 -25.09 4.77 -2.60
CA THR A 253 -24.55 3.81 -3.57
C THR A 253 -25.65 2.93 -4.17
N ALA A 254 -25.49 2.58 -5.44
CA ALA A 254 -26.22 1.51 -6.11
C ALA A 254 -25.51 0.15 -5.92
N ALA A 255 -26.23 -0.94 -6.19
CA ALA A 255 -25.67 -2.28 -6.09
C ALA A 255 -24.56 -2.46 -7.14
N GLY A 256 -23.36 -2.85 -6.69
CA GLY A 256 -22.20 -3.00 -7.55
C GLY A 256 -21.51 -1.69 -7.92
N GLU A 257 -21.92 -0.56 -7.34
CA GLU A 257 -21.28 0.72 -7.60
C GLU A 257 -19.87 0.75 -7.00
N GLN A 258 -18.90 1.16 -7.81
CA GLN A 258 -17.50 1.25 -7.43
C GLN A 258 -17.13 2.70 -7.10
N VAL A 259 -16.52 2.91 -5.93
CA VAL A 259 -15.90 4.18 -5.53
C VAL A 259 -14.40 3.94 -5.36
N THR A 260 -13.59 4.71 -6.08
CA THR A 260 -12.13 4.64 -6.02
C THR A 260 -11.61 5.80 -5.18
N LEU A 261 -10.66 5.54 -4.29
CA LEU A 261 -9.87 6.53 -3.57
C LEU A 261 -8.42 6.43 -4.03
N SER A 262 -7.88 7.53 -4.52
CA SER A 262 -6.47 7.65 -4.88
C SER A 262 -5.79 8.60 -3.89
N THR A 263 -4.88 8.06 -3.08
CA THR A 263 -4.21 8.79 -1.99
C THR A 263 -2.71 8.83 -2.24
N ALA A 264 -2.14 10.03 -2.37
CA ALA A 264 -0.70 10.21 -2.45
C ALA A 264 -0.12 10.63 -1.11
N LEU A 265 1.10 10.17 -0.81
CA LEU A 265 1.84 10.58 0.38
C LEU A 265 3.03 11.49 0.05
N SER A 266 3.46 12.27 1.04
CA SER A 266 4.72 12.99 1.05
C SER A 266 5.27 13.12 2.46
N GLY A 267 6.58 13.00 2.62
CA GLY A 267 7.26 13.35 3.87
C GLY A 267 7.54 14.85 4.05
N VAL A 268 7.20 15.69 3.06
CA VAL A 268 7.66 17.09 3.01
C VAL A 268 6.54 18.11 3.17
N SER A 269 5.48 18.04 2.36
CA SER A 269 4.35 18.98 2.43
C SER A 269 3.10 18.44 1.73
N MET A 270 1.96 19.09 1.98
CA MET A 270 0.69 18.79 1.30
C MET A 270 0.81 19.01 -0.21
N GLU A 271 1.46 20.09 -0.67
CA GLU A 271 1.69 20.34 -2.09
C GLU A 271 2.61 19.28 -2.74
N GLY A 272 3.51 18.70 -1.94
CA GLY A 272 4.31 17.55 -2.35
C GLY A 272 3.44 16.33 -2.63
N ALA A 273 2.47 16.05 -1.75
CA ALA A 273 1.50 14.99 -1.94
C ALA A 273 0.63 15.24 -3.18
N SER A 274 0.11 16.45 -3.38
CA SER A 274 -0.67 16.82 -4.58
C SER A 274 0.13 16.60 -5.88
N LYS A 275 1.42 16.97 -5.89
CA LYS A 275 2.31 16.75 -7.04
C LYS A 275 2.56 15.27 -7.31
N ASN A 276 2.69 14.46 -6.26
CA ASN A 276 2.83 13.01 -6.40
C ASN A 276 1.55 12.41 -6.99
N LEU A 277 0.38 12.77 -6.46
CA LEU A 277 -0.91 12.30 -6.95
C LEU A 277 -1.10 12.61 -8.44
N LYS A 278 -0.91 13.88 -8.82
CA LYS A 278 -1.06 14.30 -10.22
C LYS A 278 -0.10 13.59 -11.18
N ALA A 279 1.10 13.24 -10.71
CA ALA A 279 2.15 12.72 -11.57
C ALA A 279 2.18 11.19 -11.69
N GLU A 280 1.68 10.47 -10.68
CA GLU A 280 1.62 9.01 -10.68
C GLU A 280 0.21 8.48 -10.94
N VAL A 281 -0.82 9.20 -10.49
CA VAL A 281 -2.23 8.78 -10.56
C VAL A 281 -3.11 9.91 -11.13
N PRO A 282 -2.94 10.28 -12.42
CA PRO A 282 -3.71 11.38 -13.03
C PRO A 282 -5.19 11.03 -13.23
N ASN A 283 -5.54 9.75 -13.30
CA ASN A 283 -6.91 9.24 -13.48
C ASN A 283 -7.24 8.23 -12.37
N ASP A 284 -8.53 7.98 -12.10
CA ASP A 284 -8.99 7.05 -11.06
C ASP A 284 -9.24 5.62 -11.61
N ASP A 285 -8.30 5.09 -12.41
CA ASP A 285 -8.39 3.79 -13.08
C ASP A 285 -7.64 2.70 -12.29
N PHE A 286 -8.35 1.98 -11.42
CA PHE A 286 -7.77 0.94 -10.57
C PHE A 286 -7.08 -0.17 -11.36
N ASP A 287 -7.72 -0.68 -12.42
CA ASP A 287 -7.22 -1.84 -13.16
C ASP A 287 -5.95 -1.49 -13.94
N TYR A 288 -5.83 -0.24 -14.42
CA TYR A 288 -4.59 0.27 -15.00
C TYR A 288 -3.43 0.22 -13.99
N TYR A 289 -3.60 0.76 -12.78
CA TYR A 289 -2.49 0.79 -11.80
C TYR A 289 -2.19 -0.59 -11.21
N LEU A 290 -3.19 -1.46 -11.10
CA LEU A 290 -2.96 -2.87 -10.75
C LEU A 290 -2.05 -3.54 -11.78
N LYS A 291 -2.37 -3.40 -13.07
CA LYS A 291 -1.54 -3.94 -14.14
C LYS A 291 -0.13 -3.36 -14.12
N GLU A 292 0.02 -2.07 -13.87
CA GLU A 292 1.33 -1.43 -13.74
C GLU A 292 2.13 -2.00 -12.55
N ALA A 293 1.49 -2.20 -11.39
CA ALA A 293 2.11 -2.79 -10.21
C ALA A 293 2.55 -4.25 -10.47
N GLU A 294 1.71 -5.06 -11.11
CA GLU A 294 2.03 -6.43 -11.50
C GLU A 294 3.20 -6.49 -12.48
N GLN A 295 3.23 -5.60 -13.47
CA GLN A 295 4.33 -5.49 -14.42
C GLN A 295 5.65 -5.13 -13.73
N ASN A 296 5.61 -4.18 -12.79
CA ASN A 296 6.79 -3.80 -12.01
C ASN A 296 7.29 -4.98 -11.15
N TRP A 297 6.40 -5.77 -10.54
CA TRP A 297 6.78 -6.98 -9.81
C TRP A 297 7.31 -8.07 -10.73
N ASN A 298 6.68 -8.32 -11.87
CA ASN A 298 7.17 -9.28 -12.86
C ASN A 298 8.57 -8.92 -13.35
N HIS A 299 8.80 -7.63 -13.60
CA HIS A 299 10.12 -7.13 -13.96
C HIS A 299 11.15 -7.42 -12.87
N GLU A 300 10.89 -7.05 -11.62
CA GLU A 300 11.85 -7.25 -10.53
C GLU A 300 12.08 -8.73 -10.21
N LEU A 301 11.03 -9.54 -10.15
CA LEU A 301 11.11 -10.97 -9.85
C LEU A 301 11.75 -11.76 -10.99
N GLY A 302 11.54 -11.33 -12.24
CA GLY A 302 12.15 -11.94 -13.43
C GLY A 302 13.66 -11.72 -13.55
N ARG A 303 14.27 -10.88 -12.71
CA ARG A 303 15.74 -10.68 -12.67
C ARG A 303 16.50 -11.89 -12.17
N VAL A 304 15.80 -12.83 -11.53
CA VAL A 304 16.37 -14.11 -11.07
C VAL A 304 15.80 -15.22 -11.93
N ALA A 305 16.66 -15.87 -12.72
CA ALA A 305 16.28 -17.09 -13.45
C ALA A 305 16.19 -18.26 -12.46
N ILE A 306 14.98 -18.78 -12.27
CA ILE A 306 14.73 -19.99 -11.49
C ILE A 306 14.41 -21.11 -12.47
N GLU A 307 15.41 -21.95 -12.77
CA GLU A 307 15.25 -23.12 -13.63
C GLU A 307 15.01 -24.37 -12.78
N THR A 308 13.74 -24.74 -12.61
CA THR A 308 13.36 -26.02 -12.01
C THR A 308 12.16 -26.60 -12.76
N LYS A 309 12.07 -27.94 -12.74
CA LYS A 309 10.89 -28.67 -13.25
C LYS A 309 9.83 -28.85 -12.17
N ASP A 310 10.17 -28.53 -10.92
CA ASP A 310 9.29 -28.63 -9.77
C ASP A 310 8.59 -27.28 -9.51
N LYS A 311 7.26 -27.28 -9.61
CA LYS A 311 6.43 -26.09 -9.39
C LYS A 311 6.50 -25.59 -7.94
N GLU A 312 6.64 -26.49 -6.97
CA GLU A 312 6.73 -26.13 -5.55
C GLU A 312 8.07 -25.45 -5.26
N GLU A 313 9.15 -25.98 -5.81
CA GLU A 313 10.48 -25.37 -5.71
C GLU A 313 10.51 -23.99 -6.41
N GLN A 314 9.82 -23.85 -7.54
CA GLN A 314 9.68 -22.58 -8.25
C GLN A 314 8.96 -21.53 -7.38
N VAL A 315 7.81 -21.88 -6.80
CA VAL A 315 7.03 -20.98 -5.91
C VAL A 315 7.86 -20.62 -4.68
N ASN A 316 8.49 -21.59 -4.02
CA ASN A 316 9.31 -21.34 -2.84
C ASN A 316 10.50 -20.42 -3.14
N SER A 317 11.12 -20.57 -4.31
CA SER A 317 12.24 -19.72 -4.73
C SER A 317 11.81 -18.29 -5.02
N ILE A 318 10.67 -18.12 -5.72
CA ILE A 318 10.07 -16.79 -5.97
C ILE A 318 9.65 -16.14 -4.65
N GLN A 319 9.06 -16.91 -3.74
CA GLN A 319 8.66 -16.43 -2.43
C GLN A 319 9.87 -15.94 -1.62
N HIS A 320 10.94 -16.74 -1.55
CA HIS A 320 12.18 -16.34 -0.86
C HIS A 320 12.77 -15.06 -1.46
N TYR A 321 12.81 -14.94 -2.79
CA TYR A 321 13.33 -13.74 -3.44
C TYR A 321 12.46 -12.51 -3.18
N THR A 322 11.13 -12.68 -3.19
CA THR A 322 10.18 -11.60 -2.84
C THR A 322 10.39 -11.12 -1.41
N ILE A 323 10.55 -12.05 -0.46
CA ILE A 323 10.88 -11.73 0.93
C ILE A 323 12.19 -10.93 1.01
N GLN A 324 13.22 -11.26 0.22
CA GLN A 324 14.45 -10.48 0.18
C GLN A 324 14.26 -9.07 -0.39
N CYS A 325 13.43 -8.91 -1.42
CA CYS A 325 13.06 -7.59 -1.96
C CYS A 325 12.34 -6.76 -0.89
N TRP A 326 11.40 -7.36 -0.15
CA TRP A 326 10.69 -6.74 0.95
C TRP A 326 11.61 -6.40 2.14
N HIS A 327 12.61 -7.23 2.45
CA HIS A 327 13.57 -6.92 3.52
C HIS A 327 14.57 -5.82 3.12
N ARG A 328 14.95 -5.73 1.83
CA ARG A 328 15.75 -4.59 1.32
C ARG A 328 15.03 -3.25 1.45
N GLN A 329 13.70 -3.27 1.58
CA GLN A 329 12.86 -2.10 1.80
C GLN A 329 13.21 -1.33 3.08
N PHE A 330 13.71 -1.99 4.14
CA PHE A 330 14.01 -1.32 5.41
C PHE A 330 15.06 -0.22 5.26
N SER A 331 16.04 -0.42 4.37
CA SER A 331 17.03 0.63 4.02
C SER A 331 16.47 1.70 3.07
N VAL A 332 15.50 1.34 2.21
CA VAL A 332 14.96 2.26 1.20
C VAL A 332 13.88 3.17 1.79
N MET A 333 13.09 2.72 2.77
CA MET A 333 12.07 3.54 3.41
C MET A 333 12.67 4.75 4.15
N LEU A 334 13.83 4.60 4.81
CA LEU A 334 14.57 5.72 5.39
C LEU A 334 15.04 6.73 4.32
N MET A 335 15.32 6.27 3.09
CA MET A 335 15.67 7.14 1.96
C MET A 335 14.44 7.76 1.27
N VAL A 336 13.33 7.04 1.13
CA VAL A 336 12.15 7.49 0.38
C VAL A 336 11.27 8.42 1.22
N LEU A 337 11.17 8.23 2.54
CA LEU A 337 10.57 9.22 3.46
C LEU A 337 11.32 10.56 3.43
N THR A 338 12.58 10.52 3.01
CA THR A 338 13.39 11.71 2.80
C THR A 338 13.39 12.14 1.33
N TRP A 339 12.75 11.50 0.35
CA TRP A 339 12.90 11.94 -1.06
C TRP A 339 11.59 12.40 -1.71
N GLY A 340 11.39 13.73 -1.75
CA GLY A 340 10.43 14.34 -2.69
C GLY A 340 10.99 14.39 -4.12
N ARG A 341 10.14 14.32 -5.15
CA ARG A 341 10.55 14.37 -6.58
C ARG A 341 11.28 15.68 -6.97
N THR A 342 11.22 16.70 -6.12
CA THR A 342 12.01 17.95 -6.21
C THR A 342 13.42 17.84 -5.62
N GLY A 343 13.87 16.65 -5.19
CA GLY A 343 15.16 16.43 -4.53
C GLY A 343 15.27 16.98 -3.10
N ARG A 344 14.14 17.37 -2.48
CA ARG A 344 14.12 17.88 -1.09
C ARG A 344 13.93 16.74 -0.10
N TYR A 345 14.69 16.80 0.99
CA TYR A 345 14.77 15.73 1.97
C TYR A 345 14.81 16.17 3.41
N ILE A 346 14.23 15.35 4.32
CA ILE A 346 14.44 15.50 5.76
C ILE A 346 15.84 14.97 6.07
N ARG A 347 16.74 15.86 6.53
CA ARG A 347 18.11 15.49 6.89
C ARG A 347 18.15 15.01 8.34
N LEU A 348 18.47 13.74 8.56
CA LEU A 348 18.81 13.23 9.89
C LEU A 348 20.21 13.74 10.30
N LYS A 349 20.33 14.39 11.46
CA LYS A 349 21.61 14.63 12.13
C LYS A 349 21.91 13.40 12.98
N VAL A 350 22.68 12.45 12.45
CA VAL A 350 23.07 11.24 13.18
C VAL A 350 24.42 11.49 13.87
N GLY A 351 24.47 11.38 15.20
CA GLY A 351 25.73 11.31 15.96
C GLY A 351 26.39 9.93 15.83
N PRO A 352 27.67 9.75 16.22
CA PRO A 352 28.40 8.51 15.93
C PRO A 352 27.81 7.31 16.68
N ILE A 353 27.47 6.25 15.93
CA ILE A 353 27.03 4.94 16.46
C ILE A 353 28.18 3.94 16.29
N ILE A 354 28.58 3.29 17.38
CA ILE A 354 29.55 2.18 17.40
C ILE A 354 28.76 0.88 17.60
N ALA A 355 28.90 -0.08 16.69
CA ALA A 355 28.34 -1.43 16.85
C ALA A 355 29.44 -2.49 16.67
N ARG A 356 29.50 -3.47 17.58
CA ARG A 356 30.34 -4.69 17.49
C ARG A 356 29.44 -5.89 17.17
N SER A 357 29.88 -6.78 16.30
CA SER A 357 29.21 -8.06 15.99
C SER A 357 29.86 -9.25 16.70
N HIS A 358 29.09 -10.29 16.98
CA HIS A 358 29.54 -11.62 17.41
C HIS A 358 28.88 -12.69 16.53
N PHE A 359 29.74 -13.39 15.76
CA PHE A 359 29.66 -14.72 15.12
C PHE A 359 28.39 -15.28 14.46
N GLY A 360 28.61 -15.80 13.23
CA GLY A 360 27.82 -16.83 12.53
C GLY A 360 28.32 -17.02 11.08
N THR A 361 28.69 -18.23 10.68
CA THR A 361 29.33 -18.60 9.40
C THR A 361 28.40 -18.44 8.18
N PRO A 362 28.89 -17.96 7.01
CA PRO A 362 28.07 -17.76 5.81
C PRO A 362 27.88 -19.04 4.98
N ILE A 363 26.66 -19.23 4.44
CA ILE A 363 26.34 -20.16 3.36
C ILE A 363 26.51 -19.41 2.03
N GLU A 364 27.29 -19.97 1.10
CA GLU A 364 27.65 -19.32 -0.17
C GLU A 364 26.58 -19.62 -1.25
N LEU A 365 25.69 -18.66 -1.51
CA LEU A 365 24.79 -18.66 -2.68
C LEU A 365 25.47 -17.89 -3.82
N ARG A 366 25.81 -18.57 -4.92
CA ARG A 366 26.34 -17.93 -6.12
C ARG A 366 25.22 -17.31 -6.95
N ILE A 367 25.06 -16.00 -6.82
CA ILE A 367 24.22 -15.17 -7.70
C ILE A 367 25.09 -14.69 -8.85
N HIS A 368 24.81 -15.15 -10.08
CA HIS A 368 25.45 -14.61 -11.27
C HIS A 368 24.69 -13.36 -11.73
N TYR A 369 25.35 -12.20 -11.63
CA TYR A 369 24.86 -10.96 -12.22
C TYR A 369 25.16 -10.98 -13.72
N LEU A 370 24.13 -10.80 -14.55
CA LEU A 370 24.33 -10.41 -15.95
C LEU A 370 24.61 -8.91 -16.00
N PRO A 371 25.65 -8.44 -16.73
CA PRO A 371 25.95 -7.03 -16.87
C PRO A 371 24.88 -6.29 -17.69
N ILE A 372 24.72 -5.01 -17.37
CA ILE A 372 23.77 -4.03 -17.93
C ILE A 372 23.93 -3.88 -19.44
#